data_AF-G3AMR2-F1
#
_entry.id   AF-G3AMR2-F1
#
_cell.length_a   1.000
_cell.length_b   1.000
_cell.length_c   1.000
_cell.angle_alpha   90.00
_cell.angle_beta   90.00
_cell.angle_gamma   90.00
#
_symmetry.space_group_name_H-M   'P 1'
#
loop_
_entity.id
_entity.type
_entity.pdbx_description
1 polymer ?
#
loop_
_entity_poly.entity_id
_entity_poly.type
_entity_poly.pdbx_seq_one_letter_code
_entity_poly.pdbx_strand_id
1 'polypeptide(L)'
;MPIELIVSPIMKPVVRAKSILFSPHRRSSRYVPIIKELPEDNISQYAVLKRFGSGSKTFDVYDTNKGENPTGPENPGSSVFWFTRSRAVKGAYRMYSRSIRGTGPNEEDEPVAAVKAGLRGNVLLIRAPEGAAAELGWHVINHRVDAIDSYRIFTLANGNTYQWTFRGQWLEQVHNLGEKESEVRERIGQVTSNGTSGFTLKVDESKIPREMALSTALCSVIDQWNTNLEVGGIYYPRQKGNVRWKRD
;
A
#
# COMPACT_ATOMS: atom_id res chain seq x y z
N MET A 1 -6.12 21.11 0.76
CA MET A 1 -6.48 20.57 -0.57
C MET A 1 -7.14 21.64 -1.45
N PRO A 2 -6.40 22.58 -2.09
CA PRO A 2 -6.96 23.34 -3.22
C PRO A 2 -6.15 23.17 -4.53
N ILE A 3 -4.82 23.22 -4.48
CA ILE A 3 -3.97 23.34 -5.67
C ILE A 3 -3.98 22.05 -6.52
N GLU A 4 -3.88 20.87 -5.91
CA GLU A 4 -3.86 19.61 -6.66
C GLU A 4 -5.11 19.36 -7.51
N LEU A 5 -6.28 19.88 -7.10
CA LEU A 5 -7.52 19.76 -7.87
C LEU A 5 -7.49 20.66 -9.10
N ILE A 6 -6.97 21.88 -8.95
CA ILE A 6 -6.85 22.88 -10.02
C ILE A 6 -5.82 22.47 -11.07
N VAL A 7 -4.67 21.94 -10.65
CA VAL A 7 -3.59 21.61 -11.59
C VAL A 7 -3.77 20.20 -12.21
N SER A 8 -4.54 19.30 -11.58
CA SER A 8 -4.71 17.93 -12.07
C SER A 8 -5.23 17.77 -13.51
N PRO A 9 -6.15 18.60 -14.04
CA PRO A 9 -6.62 18.51 -15.42
C PRO A 9 -5.52 18.80 -16.45
N ILE A 10 -4.50 19.58 -16.08
CA ILE A 10 -3.37 19.95 -16.95
C ILE A 10 -2.21 18.97 -16.78
N MET A 11 -1.87 18.64 -15.53
CA MET A 11 -0.73 17.76 -15.22
C MET A 11 -0.96 16.32 -15.69
N LYS A 12 -2.20 15.82 -15.63
CA LYS A 12 -2.50 14.45 -16.05
C LYS A 12 -2.20 14.22 -17.54
N PRO A 13 -2.70 15.03 -18.49
CA PRO A 13 -2.34 14.94 -19.90
C PRO A 13 -0.83 15.07 -20.16
N VAL A 14 -0.15 16.01 -19.48
CA VAL A 14 1.30 16.26 -19.69
C VAL A 14 2.13 15.04 -19.28
N VAL A 15 1.86 14.48 -18.10
CA VAL A 15 2.56 13.27 -17.63
C VAL A 15 2.22 12.07 -18.54
N ARG A 16 0.98 11.98 -19.02
CA ARG A 16 0.58 10.94 -20.00
C ARG A 16 1.39 11.05 -21.29
N ALA A 17 1.43 12.24 -21.90
CA ALA A 17 2.19 12.49 -23.13
C ALA A 17 3.68 12.17 -22.94
N LYS A 18 4.27 12.65 -21.84
CA LYS A 18 5.65 12.34 -21.45
C LYS A 18 5.87 10.82 -21.42
N SER A 19 5.02 10.09 -20.71
CA SER A 19 5.21 8.64 -20.58
C SER A 19 5.04 7.86 -21.89
N ILE A 20 4.16 8.31 -22.79
CA ILE A 20 4.02 7.71 -24.13
C ILE A 20 5.31 7.95 -24.94
N LEU A 21 5.86 9.17 -24.90
CA LEU A 21 7.10 9.53 -25.58
C LEU A 21 8.31 8.74 -25.04
N PHE A 22 8.39 8.53 -23.73
CA PHE A 22 9.51 7.81 -23.11
C PHE A 22 9.31 6.28 -23.06
N SER A 23 8.12 5.76 -23.36
CA SER A 23 7.82 4.32 -23.32
C SER A 23 8.70 3.49 -24.28
N PRO A 24 8.94 3.89 -25.54
CA PRO A 24 9.84 3.17 -26.44
C PRO A 24 11.29 3.12 -25.93
N HIS A 25 11.82 4.26 -25.46
CA HIS A 25 13.17 4.32 -24.89
C HIS A 25 13.30 3.48 -23.62
N ARG A 26 12.26 3.42 -22.79
CA ARG A 26 12.25 2.58 -21.59
C ARG A 26 12.30 1.10 -21.94
N ARG A 27 11.53 0.66 -22.94
CA ARG A 27 11.54 -0.73 -23.41
C ARG A 27 12.86 -1.16 -24.04
N SER A 28 13.60 -0.23 -24.64
CA SER A 28 14.91 -0.52 -25.24
C SER A 28 16.09 -0.42 -24.26
N SER A 29 15.86 0.08 -23.04
CA SER A 29 16.90 0.22 -22.02
C SER A 29 17.26 -1.14 -21.41
N ARG A 30 18.54 -1.52 -21.47
CA ARG A 30 19.11 -2.71 -20.80
C ARG A 30 19.25 -2.48 -19.29
N TYR A 31 18.14 -2.24 -18.62
CA TYR A 31 18.10 -2.14 -17.16
C TYR A 31 17.61 -3.46 -16.60
N VAL A 32 18.50 -4.16 -15.89
CA VAL A 32 18.22 -5.47 -15.29
C VAL A 32 18.74 -5.45 -13.85
N PRO A 33 17.88 -5.09 -12.87
CA PRO A 33 18.27 -5.16 -11.47
C PRO A 33 18.38 -6.63 -11.02
N ILE A 34 19.17 -6.87 -9.97
CA ILE A 34 19.22 -8.19 -9.34
C ILE A 34 17.98 -8.34 -8.46
N ILE A 35 17.15 -9.33 -8.76
CA ILE A 35 15.94 -9.62 -7.98
C ILE A 35 16.22 -10.80 -7.06
N LYS A 36 16.06 -10.59 -5.75
CA LYS A 36 16.00 -11.67 -4.76
C LYS A 36 14.53 -11.99 -4.52
N GLU A 37 14.18 -13.26 -4.72
CA GLU A 37 12.81 -13.74 -4.57
C GLU A 37 12.36 -13.76 -3.12
N LEU A 38 11.04 -13.74 -2.93
CA LEU A 38 10.44 -13.82 -1.59
C LEU A 38 10.74 -15.22 -1.02
N PRO A 39 11.37 -15.35 0.16
CA PRO A 39 11.61 -16.65 0.78
C PRO A 39 10.28 -17.33 1.07
N GLU A 40 10.19 -18.65 0.94
CA GLU A 40 8.95 -19.39 1.27
C GLU A 40 8.73 -19.53 2.78
N ASP A 41 9.82 -19.52 3.55
CA ASP A 41 9.82 -19.70 4.99
C ASP A 41 9.60 -18.38 5.74
N ASN A 42 9.00 -18.49 6.94
CA ASN A 42 8.83 -17.41 7.90
C ASN A 42 8.05 -16.17 7.38
N ILE A 43 7.18 -16.36 6.38
CA ILE A 43 6.27 -15.31 5.92
C ILE A 43 5.00 -15.31 6.77
N SER A 44 4.59 -14.12 7.21
CA SER A 44 3.27 -13.89 7.77
C SER A 44 2.25 -13.58 6.66
N GLN A 45 1.01 -14.03 6.84
CA GLN A 45 -0.05 -13.80 5.87
C GLN A 45 -1.32 -13.26 6.51
N TYR A 46 -1.81 -12.14 5.97
CA TYR A 46 -2.95 -11.39 6.48
C TYR A 46 -4.02 -11.24 5.40
N ALA A 47 -5.28 -11.53 5.74
CA ALA A 47 -6.43 -11.27 4.89
C ALA A 47 -7.07 -9.93 5.29
N VAL A 48 -7.12 -8.99 4.34
CA VAL A 48 -7.77 -7.68 4.51
C VAL A 48 -9.09 -7.69 3.76
N LEU A 49 -10.20 -7.81 4.49
CA LEU A 49 -11.54 -8.02 3.92
C LEU A 49 -12.48 -6.88 4.27
N LYS A 50 -13.38 -6.52 3.35
CA LYS A 50 -14.45 -5.54 3.62
C LYS A 50 -15.39 -6.08 4.68
N ARG A 51 -15.68 -5.27 5.70
CA ARG A 51 -16.69 -5.61 6.70
C ARG A 51 -18.07 -5.65 6.04
N PHE A 52 -18.80 -6.74 6.24
CA PHE A 52 -20.16 -6.91 5.72
C PHE A 52 -21.06 -5.73 6.10
N GLY A 53 -21.88 -5.26 5.17
CA GLY A 53 -22.76 -4.09 5.36
C GLY A 53 -22.06 -2.72 5.40
N SER A 54 -20.73 -2.65 5.55
CA SER A 54 -20.00 -1.36 5.59
C SER A 54 -19.66 -0.80 4.20
N GLY A 55 -19.77 -1.62 3.16
CA GLY A 55 -19.25 -1.30 1.83
C GLY A 55 -17.72 -1.24 1.83
N SER A 56 -17.13 -0.21 1.23
CA SER A 56 -15.68 0.06 1.29
C SER A 56 -15.34 1.13 2.33
N LYS A 57 -16.05 1.13 3.46
CA LYS A 57 -15.80 2.06 4.57
C LYS A 57 -14.94 1.43 5.64
N THR A 58 -15.10 0.13 5.89
CA THR A 58 -14.33 -0.59 6.90
C THR A 58 -13.72 -1.83 6.29
N PHE A 59 -12.43 -2.03 6.55
CA PHE A 59 -11.71 -3.26 6.22
C PHE A 59 -11.19 -3.89 7.50
N ASP A 60 -11.50 -5.16 7.71
CA ASP A 60 -10.99 -5.96 8.81
C ASP A 60 -9.74 -6.72 8.35
N VAL A 61 -8.74 -6.81 9.22
CA VAL A 61 -7.49 -7.53 8.97
C VAL A 61 -7.47 -8.75 9.87
N TYR A 62 -7.36 -9.92 9.24
CA TYR A 62 -7.30 -11.20 9.90
C TYR A 62 -5.94 -11.84 9.66
N ASP A 63 -5.37 -12.44 10.70
CA ASP A 63 -4.25 -13.35 10.53
C ASP A 63 -4.78 -14.67 9.94
N THR A 64 -4.14 -15.14 8.88
CA THR A 64 -4.51 -16.38 8.20
C THR A 64 -3.73 -17.59 8.70
N ASN A 65 -2.87 -17.42 9.71
CA ASN A 65 -1.93 -18.45 10.19
C ASN A 65 -1.13 -19.06 9.03
N LYS A 66 -0.38 -18.22 8.31
CA LYS A 66 0.43 -18.64 7.14
C LYS A 66 -0.38 -19.32 6.02
N GLY A 67 -1.67 -19.00 5.91
CA GLY A 67 -2.54 -19.45 4.83
C GLY A 67 -3.46 -20.63 5.17
N GLU A 68 -3.41 -21.17 6.39
CA GLU A 68 -4.37 -22.19 6.86
C GLU A 68 -5.82 -21.69 6.78
N ASN A 69 -6.04 -20.41 7.11
CA ASN A 69 -7.36 -19.77 7.09
C ASN A 69 -7.39 -18.61 6.07
N PRO A 70 -7.58 -18.88 4.76
CA PRO A 70 -7.40 -17.89 3.70
C PRO A 70 -8.36 -16.69 3.77
N THR A 71 -9.52 -16.87 4.42
CA THR A 71 -10.53 -15.82 4.63
C THR A 71 -10.50 -15.21 6.04
N GLY A 72 -9.51 -15.56 6.85
CA GLY A 72 -9.49 -15.26 8.28
C GLY A 72 -10.30 -16.26 9.12
N PRO A 73 -10.26 -16.15 10.46
CA PRO A 73 -10.95 -17.07 11.36
C PRO A 73 -12.46 -16.99 11.22
N GLU A 74 -13.17 -18.09 11.52
CA GLU A 74 -14.64 -18.15 11.46
C GLU A 74 -15.33 -17.11 12.37
N ASN A 75 -14.65 -16.69 13.44
CA ASN A 75 -15.16 -15.66 14.34
C ASN A 75 -14.86 -14.25 13.79
N PRO A 76 -15.88 -13.45 13.41
CA PRO A 76 -15.70 -12.09 12.89
C PRO A 76 -15.05 -11.14 13.90
N GLY A 77 -15.16 -11.47 15.20
CA GLY A 77 -14.55 -10.69 16.26
C GLY A 77 -13.04 -10.82 16.31
N SER A 78 -12.41 -11.79 15.61
CA SER A 78 -10.99 -12.15 15.68
C SER A 78 -10.01 -11.19 14.98
N SER A 79 -10.48 -10.07 14.42
CA SER A 79 -9.62 -9.16 13.67
C SER A 79 -8.46 -8.61 14.52
N VAL A 80 -7.26 -8.62 13.95
CA VAL A 80 -6.04 -8.10 14.58
C VAL A 80 -6.00 -6.57 14.44
N PHE A 81 -6.41 -6.10 13.27
CA PHE A 81 -6.56 -4.68 12.96
C PHE A 81 -7.85 -4.42 12.20
N TRP A 82 -8.28 -3.15 12.17
CA TRP A 82 -9.30 -2.71 11.24
C TRP A 82 -9.01 -1.30 10.74
N PHE A 83 -9.27 -1.07 9.46
CA PHE A 83 -9.21 0.23 8.83
C PHE A 83 -10.60 0.83 8.76
N THR A 84 -10.78 2.04 9.28
CA THR A 84 -12.02 2.80 9.15
C THR A 84 -11.78 4.03 8.31
N ARG A 85 -12.57 4.20 7.25
CA ARG A 85 -12.50 5.35 6.35
C ARG A 85 -12.88 6.63 7.09
N SER A 86 -12.09 7.68 6.90
CA SER A 86 -12.45 9.03 7.34
C SER A 86 -13.67 9.55 6.57
N ARG A 87 -14.62 10.16 7.28
CA ARG A 87 -15.76 10.85 6.66
C ARG A 87 -15.34 12.16 5.98
N ALA A 88 -14.29 12.80 6.49
CA ALA A 88 -13.85 14.13 6.04
C ALA A 88 -13.07 14.09 4.72
N VAL A 89 -12.32 13.01 4.44
CA VAL A 89 -11.44 12.92 3.28
C VAL A 89 -11.61 11.57 2.58
N LYS A 90 -12.00 11.59 1.30
CA LYS A 90 -12.06 10.38 0.46
C LYS A 90 -10.64 9.80 0.30
N GLY A 91 -10.50 8.48 0.44
CA GLY A 91 -9.19 7.81 0.34
C GLY A 91 -8.33 7.90 1.61
N ALA A 92 -8.83 8.52 2.68
CA ALA A 92 -8.18 8.49 3.98
C ALA A 92 -8.80 7.41 4.89
N TYR A 93 -7.95 6.66 5.58
CA TYR A 93 -8.33 5.60 6.52
C TYR A 93 -7.56 5.78 7.83
N ARG A 94 -8.15 5.32 8.93
CA ARG A 94 -7.46 5.15 10.21
C ARG A 94 -7.40 3.67 10.52
N MET A 95 -6.21 3.19 10.81
CA MET A 95 -5.95 1.84 11.28
C MET A 95 -6.06 1.82 12.79
N TYR A 96 -6.77 0.85 13.33
CA TYR A 96 -6.87 0.57 14.76
C TYR A 96 -6.40 -0.85 15.00
N SER A 97 -5.90 -1.12 16.20
CA SER A 97 -5.47 -2.45 16.60
C SER A 97 -6.30 -2.95 17.76
N ARG A 98 -6.53 -4.26 17.76
CA ARG A 98 -7.22 -4.92 18.86
C ARG A 98 -6.40 -4.95 20.15
N SER A 99 -5.07 -4.99 20.07
CA SER A 99 -4.20 -5.10 21.24
C SER A 99 -4.28 -3.88 22.17
N ILE A 100 -4.67 -2.71 21.64
CA ILE A 100 -4.75 -1.45 22.39
C ILE A 100 -6.17 -0.88 22.44
N ARG A 101 -7.18 -1.75 22.36
CA ARG A 101 -8.58 -1.34 22.40
C ARG A 101 -8.92 -0.66 23.73
N GLY A 102 -9.64 0.45 23.68
CA GLY A 102 -10.04 1.21 24.87
C GLY A 102 -8.89 1.78 25.72
N THR A 103 -7.70 1.97 25.14
CA THR A 103 -6.55 2.55 25.84
C THR A 103 -6.53 4.09 25.81
N GLY A 104 -7.44 4.72 25.07
CA GLY A 104 -7.54 6.16 24.98
C GLY A 104 -8.24 6.82 26.16
N PRO A 105 -8.22 8.16 26.22
CA PRO A 105 -9.05 8.93 27.14
C PRO A 105 -10.52 8.54 26.98
N ASN A 106 -11.21 8.26 28.08
CA ASN A 106 -12.61 7.76 28.10
C ASN A 106 -12.83 6.37 27.48
N GLU A 107 -11.81 5.50 27.51
CA GLU A 107 -11.89 4.13 26.97
C GLU A 107 -12.16 4.10 25.46
N GLU A 108 -11.74 5.15 24.75
CA GLU A 108 -11.87 5.24 23.30
C GLU A 108 -10.77 4.44 22.58
N ASP A 109 -11.09 3.98 21.37
CA ASP A 109 -10.14 3.29 20.49
C ASP A 109 -9.22 4.30 19.81
N GLU A 110 -7.92 4.25 20.13
CA GLU A 110 -6.93 5.12 19.51
C GLU A 110 -6.37 4.53 18.20
N PRO A 111 -6.17 5.36 17.17
CA PRO A 111 -5.61 4.89 15.91
C PRO A 111 -4.12 4.60 16.04
N VAL A 112 -3.71 3.48 15.46
CA VAL A 112 -2.30 3.06 15.31
C VAL A 112 -1.66 3.76 14.12
N ALA A 113 -2.40 3.93 13.03
CA ALA A 113 -1.93 4.64 11.84
C ALA A 113 -3.05 5.47 11.18
N ALA A 114 -2.67 6.54 10.51
CA ALA A 114 -3.54 7.29 9.60
C ALA A 114 -2.98 7.21 8.18
N VAL A 115 -3.79 6.70 7.27
CA VAL A 115 -3.44 6.42 5.87
C VAL A 115 -4.15 7.43 4.99
N LYS A 116 -3.45 8.01 4.03
CA LYS A 116 -4.03 8.87 3.00
C LYS A 116 -3.52 8.45 1.63
N ALA A 117 -4.41 7.89 0.83
CA ALA A 117 -4.17 7.60 -0.57
C ALA A 117 -4.29 8.89 -1.41
N GLY A 118 -3.42 9.05 -2.41
CA GLY A 118 -3.45 10.11 -3.41
C GLY A 118 -2.25 10.05 -4.38
N LEU A 119 -2.09 11.10 -5.19
CA LEU A 119 -0.93 11.24 -6.08
C LEU A 119 0.38 11.22 -5.27
N ARG A 120 0.37 11.91 -4.13
CA ARG A 120 1.30 11.72 -3.01
C ARG A 120 0.54 11.05 -1.86
N GLY A 121 0.81 9.77 -1.63
CA GLY A 121 0.22 9.03 -0.52
C GLY A 121 1.01 9.31 0.76
N ASN A 122 0.38 9.22 1.93
CA ASN A 122 1.08 9.34 3.21
C ASN A 122 0.55 8.31 4.21
N VAL A 123 1.44 7.83 5.07
CA VAL A 123 1.09 7.05 6.26
C VAL A 123 1.68 7.78 7.46
N LEU A 124 0.85 8.14 8.43
CA LEU A 124 1.28 8.62 9.74
C LEU A 124 1.14 7.47 10.72
N LEU A 125 2.25 6.90 11.17
CA LEU A 125 2.25 5.92 12.24
C LEU A 125 2.21 6.67 13.57
N ILE A 126 1.17 6.44 14.36
CA ILE A 126 0.88 7.17 15.61
C ILE A 126 1.31 6.33 16.81
N ARG A 127 1.06 5.03 16.74
CA ARG A 127 1.48 4.05 17.74
C ARG A 127 1.98 2.80 17.03
N ALA A 128 2.87 2.07 17.69
CA ALA A 128 3.39 0.80 17.21
C ALA A 128 3.33 -0.20 18.38
N PRO A 129 2.18 -0.88 18.60
CA PRO A 129 2.01 -1.75 19.77
C PRO A 129 2.98 -2.94 19.76
N GLU A 130 3.35 -3.42 18.58
CA GLU A 130 4.30 -4.54 18.40
C GLU A 130 5.46 -4.19 17.45
N GLY A 131 5.54 -2.92 16.99
CA GLY A 131 6.51 -2.45 16.01
C GLY A 131 7.59 -1.55 16.61
N ALA A 132 8.64 -1.26 15.83
CA ALA A 132 9.73 -0.39 16.27
C ALA A 132 9.25 1.06 16.44
N ALA A 133 9.46 1.64 17.63
CA ALA A 133 9.11 3.04 17.92
C ALA A 133 9.82 4.06 17.01
N ALA A 134 10.93 3.66 16.39
CA ALA A 134 11.66 4.47 15.41
C ALA A 134 10.84 4.81 14.16
N GLU A 135 9.83 4.00 13.82
CA GLU A 135 8.96 4.22 12.65
C GLU A 135 7.75 5.10 12.98
N LEU A 136 7.68 5.70 14.17
CA LEU A 136 6.63 6.65 14.49
C LEU A 136 6.82 7.96 13.69
N GLY A 137 5.72 8.48 13.14
CA GLY A 137 5.73 9.72 12.37
C GLY A 137 5.26 9.57 10.93
N TRP A 138 5.62 10.55 10.11
CA TRP A 138 5.12 10.69 8.74
C TRP A 138 6.02 9.98 7.73
N HIS A 139 5.44 9.01 7.03
CA HIS A 139 6.05 8.36 5.87
C HIS A 139 5.33 8.80 4.60
N VAL A 140 6.11 9.35 3.66
CA VAL A 140 5.61 9.83 2.38
C VAL A 140 5.76 8.71 1.35
N ILE A 141 4.68 8.43 0.63
CA ILE A 141 4.64 7.50 -0.49
C ILE A 141 4.69 8.28 -1.80
N ASN A 142 5.84 8.20 -2.45
CA ASN A 142 6.11 8.83 -3.73
C ASN A 142 5.78 7.90 -4.89
N HIS A 143 5.61 8.50 -6.07
CA HIS A 143 5.42 7.77 -7.31
C HIS A 143 6.72 7.79 -8.12
N ARG A 144 7.18 6.62 -8.59
CA ARG A 144 8.31 6.51 -9.52
C ARG A 144 7.96 5.53 -10.62
N VAL A 145 8.56 5.74 -11.80
CA VAL A 145 8.44 4.82 -12.94
C VAL A 145 9.82 4.61 -13.53
N ASP A 146 10.16 3.37 -13.82
CA ASP A 146 11.37 3.03 -14.55
C ASP A 146 11.05 2.27 -15.85
N ALA A 147 12.03 1.52 -16.38
CA ALA A 147 11.88 0.71 -17.58
C ALA A 147 11.01 -0.54 -17.39
N ILE A 148 10.88 -1.02 -16.14
CA ILE A 148 10.28 -2.31 -15.79
C ILE A 148 8.84 -2.11 -15.33
N ASP A 149 8.61 -1.20 -14.39
CA ASP A 149 7.31 -1.03 -13.74
C ASP A 149 7.07 0.40 -13.22
N SER A 150 5.87 0.62 -12.66
CA SER A 150 5.57 1.75 -11.78
C SER A 150 5.57 1.35 -10.32
N TYR A 151 6.10 2.23 -9.50
CA TYR A 151 6.35 1.98 -8.09
C TYR A 151 5.74 3.04 -7.18
N ARG A 152 5.26 2.58 -6.03
CA ARG A 152 5.01 3.42 -4.86
C ARG A 152 6.16 3.25 -3.89
N ILE A 153 6.96 4.30 -3.75
CA ILE A 153 8.23 4.27 -3.02
C ILE A 153 8.11 5.03 -1.71
N PHE A 154 8.63 4.45 -0.63
CA PHE A 154 8.71 5.08 0.69
C PHE A 154 10.00 4.64 1.39
N THR A 155 10.41 5.41 2.39
CA THR A 155 11.62 5.16 3.17
C THR A 155 11.23 5.00 4.64
N LEU A 156 11.85 4.05 5.32
CA LEU A 156 11.66 3.80 6.74
C LEU A 156 12.83 4.36 7.55
N ALA A 157 12.71 4.42 8.87
CA ALA A 157 13.71 5.00 9.76
C ALA A 157 15.05 4.23 9.74
N ASN A 158 15.03 2.96 9.33
CA ASN A 158 16.24 2.17 9.07
C ASN A 158 17.07 2.66 7.85
N GLY A 159 16.60 3.69 7.13
CA GLY A 159 17.28 4.24 5.96
C GLY A 159 17.08 3.44 4.67
N ASN A 160 16.43 2.28 4.74
CA ASN A 160 16.14 1.47 3.57
C ASN A 160 14.95 2.04 2.79
N THR A 161 15.02 1.89 1.48
CA THR A 161 13.94 2.28 0.58
C THR A 161 13.11 1.06 0.21
N TYR A 162 11.80 1.21 0.26
CA TYR A 162 10.82 0.17 -0.03
C TYR A 162 9.94 0.61 -1.18
N GLN A 163 9.51 -0.35 -2.00
CA GLN A 163 8.65 -0.06 -3.14
C GLN A 163 7.59 -1.12 -3.38
N TRP A 164 6.37 -0.69 -3.70
CA TRP A 164 5.31 -1.56 -4.21
C TRP A 164 5.27 -1.52 -5.73
N THR A 165 5.42 -2.68 -6.37
CA THR A 165 5.31 -2.85 -7.82
C THR A 165 3.85 -2.82 -8.28
N PHE A 166 3.57 -2.36 -9.51
CA PHE A 166 2.21 -2.36 -10.04
C PHE A 166 1.81 -3.74 -10.59
N ARG A 167 2.66 -4.36 -11.41
CA ARG A 167 2.32 -5.59 -12.16
C ARG A 167 2.29 -6.82 -11.28
N GLY A 168 3.29 -6.98 -10.41
CA GLY A 168 3.43 -8.15 -9.54
C GLY A 168 2.89 -7.95 -8.14
N GLN A 169 2.55 -6.70 -7.76
CA GLN A 169 2.08 -6.33 -6.43
C GLN A 169 3.05 -6.79 -5.32
N TRP A 170 4.34 -6.84 -5.66
CA TRP A 170 5.44 -7.16 -4.75
C TRP A 170 5.83 -5.95 -3.93
N LEU A 171 6.12 -6.18 -2.65
CA LEU A 171 6.87 -5.28 -1.80
C LEU A 171 8.33 -5.63 -1.91
N GLU A 172 9.14 -4.67 -2.34
CA GLU A 172 10.57 -4.83 -2.53
C GLU A 172 11.31 -3.88 -1.60
N GLN A 173 12.31 -4.38 -0.88
CA GLN A 173 13.36 -3.59 -0.27
C GLN A 173 14.46 -3.37 -1.31
N VAL A 174 14.79 -2.11 -1.58
CA VAL A 174 15.71 -1.72 -2.65
C VAL A 174 17.00 -1.19 -2.07
N HIS A 175 18.11 -1.77 -2.52
CA HIS A 175 19.47 -1.31 -2.25
C HIS A 175 20.04 -0.66 -3.51
N ASN A 176 20.81 0.43 -3.34
CA ASN A 176 21.44 1.17 -4.44
C ASN A 176 20.44 1.69 -5.48
N LEU A 177 19.30 2.22 -5.02
CA LEU A 177 18.22 2.67 -5.90
C LEU A 177 18.70 3.68 -6.95
N GLY A 178 18.54 3.33 -8.23
CA GLY A 178 18.94 4.17 -9.37
C GLY A 178 20.32 3.84 -9.93
N GLU A 179 21.10 2.99 -9.27
CA GLU A 179 22.33 2.46 -9.82
C GLU A 179 22.04 1.21 -10.66
N LYS A 180 22.07 1.36 -11.98
CA LYS A 180 21.51 0.38 -12.93
C LYS A 180 21.85 -1.08 -12.62
N GLU A 181 23.14 -1.41 -12.59
CA GLU A 181 23.64 -2.78 -12.52
C GLU A 181 23.89 -3.26 -11.07
N SER A 182 24.00 -2.33 -10.12
CA SER A 182 24.20 -2.61 -8.69
C SER A 182 22.91 -2.53 -7.87
N GLU A 183 21.78 -2.16 -8.48
CA GLU A 183 20.48 -2.14 -7.81
C GLU A 183 20.02 -3.57 -7.50
N VAL A 184 19.81 -3.82 -6.22
CA VAL A 184 19.29 -5.09 -5.71
C VAL A 184 17.89 -4.85 -5.18
N ARG A 185 16.92 -5.63 -5.67
CA ARG A 185 15.53 -5.61 -5.26
C ARG A 185 15.20 -6.91 -4.55
N GLU A 186 15.04 -6.84 -3.26
CA GLU A 186 14.68 -7.98 -2.45
C GLU A 186 13.18 -7.99 -2.20
N ARG A 187 12.48 -9.03 -2.67
CA ARG A 187 11.05 -9.20 -2.40
C ARG A 187 10.86 -9.62 -0.95
N ILE A 188 10.10 -8.83 -0.21
CA ILE A 188 9.82 -9.04 1.21
C ILE A 188 8.32 -9.12 1.48
N GLY A 189 7.48 -8.97 0.47
CA GLY A 189 6.06 -9.20 0.58
C GLY A 189 5.36 -9.21 -0.76
N GLN A 190 4.09 -9.61 -0.76
CA GLN A 190 3.24 -9.65 -1.94
C GLN A 190 1.79 -9.40 -1.55
N VAL A 191 1.07 -8.66 -2.40
CA VAL A 191 -0.38 -8.56 -2.32
C VAL A 191 -1.02 -9.41 -3.40
N THR A 192 -2.06 -10.15 -3.01
CA THR A 192 -2.96 -10.86 -3.94
C THR A 192 -4.37 -10.30 -3.78
N SER A 193 -4.98 -9.86 -4.88
CA SER A 193 -6.33 -9.30 -4.86
C SER A 193 -7.39 -10.40 -4.69
N ASN A 194 -8.30 -10.23 -3.73
CA ASN A 194 -9.45 -11.12 -3.53
C ASN A 194 -10.69 -10.58 -4.27
N GLY A 195 -10.47 -10.02 -5.46
CA GLY A 195 -11.49 -9.39 -6.28
C GLY A 195 -12.08 -8.13 -5.62
N THR A 196 -13.40 -8.12 -5.41
CA THR A 196 -14.09 -6.98 -4.80
C THR A 196 -14.14 -7.06 -3.28
N SER A 197 -13.78 -8.19 -2.68
CA SER A 197 -13.91 -8.44 -1.24
C SER A 197 -12.79 -7.80 -0.43
N GLY A 198 -11.61 -7.62 -1.02
CA GLY A 198 -10.41 -7.20 -0.30
C GLY A 198 -9.14 -7.69 -0.95
N PHE A 199 -8.10 -7.92 -0.16
CA PHE A 199 -6.81 -8.45 -0.61
C PHE A 199 -6.13 -9.25 0.49
N THR A 200 -5.22 -10.12 0.10
CA THR A 200 -4.34 -10.86 1.00
C THR A 200 -2.93 -10.29 0.90
N LEU A 201 -2.29 -10.04 2.04
CA LEU A 201 -0.91 -9.59 2.15
C LEU A 201 -0.05 -10.73 2.70
N LYS A 202 1.02 -11.08 1.99
CA LYS A 202 2.15 -11.86 2.49
C LYS A 202 3.29 -10.91 2.79
N VAL A 203 3.95 -11.04 3.95
CA VAL A 203 5.04 -10.16 4.34
C VAL A 203 6.04 -10.84 5.28
N ASP A 204 7.32 -10.57 5.07
CA ASP A 204 8.41 -10.87 5.99
C ASP A 204 8.50 -9.74 7.03
N GLU A 205 7.96 -10.00 8.22
CA GLU A 205 7.92 -9.04 9.32
C GLU A 205 9.29 -8.75 9.94
N SER A 206 10.31 -9.55 9.64
CA SER A 206 11.68 -9.25 10.10
C SER A 206 12.28 -8.05 9.38
N LYS A 207 11.76 -7.68 8.21
CA LYS A 207 12.29 -6.62 7.34
C LYS A 207 11.42 -5.36 7.29
N ILE A 208 10.14 -5.47 7.64
CA ILE A 208 9.22 -4.34 7.69
C ILE A 208 8.16 -4.56 8.77
N PRO A 209 7.82 -3.53 9.58
CA PRO A 209 6.70 -3.63 10.49
C PRO A 209 5.38 -3.90 9.75
N ARG A 210 4.60 -4.85 10.25
CA ARG A 210 3.32 -5.24 9.65
C ARG A 210 2.35 -4.06 9.49
N GLU A 211 2.33 -3.11 10.42
CA GLU A 211 1.48 -1.91 10.35
C GLU A 211 1.81 -1.06 9.13
N MET A 212 3.11 -0.93 8.82
CA MET A 212 3.60 -0.20 7.65
C MET A 212 3.30 -0.96 6.36
N ALA A 213 3.52 -2.28 6.35
CA ALA A 213 3.19 -3.11 5.18
C ALA A 213 1.69 -3.05 4.85
N LEU A 214 0.81 -3.24 5.85
CA LEU A 214 -0.65 -3.16 5.69
C LEU A 214 -1.11 -1.76 5.24
N SER A 215 -0.58 -0.70 5.86
CA SER A 215 -0.96 0.69 5.56
C SER A 215 -0.55 1.12 4.16
N THR A 216 0.69 0.80 3.77
CA THR A 216 1.21 1.14 2.43
C THR A 216 0.57 0.27 1.35
N ALA A 217 0.28 -1.01 1.63
CA ALA A 217 -0.51 -1.86 0.74
C ALA A 217 -1.91 -1.30 0.51
N LEU A 218 -2.62 -0.87 1.57
CA LEU A 218 -3.95 -0.27 1.42
C LEU A 218 -3.92 1.00 0.56
N CYS A 219 -2.90 1.86 0.73
CA CYS A 219 -2.64 3.00 -0.15
C CYS A 219 -2.52 2.57 -1.62
N SER A 220 -1.69 1.56 -1.90
CA SER A 220 -1.50 1.02 -3.24
C SER A 220 -2.77 0.38 -3.80
N VAL A 221 -3.57 -0.33 -3.00
CA VAL A 221 -4.88 -0.86 -3.42
C VAL A 221 -5.81 0.26 -3.85
N ILE A 222 -5.90 1.34 -3.06
CA ILE A 222 -6.83 2.44 -3.32
C ILE A 222 -6.46 3.20 -4.60
N ASP A 223 -5.17 3.50 -4.79
CA ASP A 223 -4.73 4.39 -5.87
C ASP A 223 -4.10 3.71 -7.07
N GLN A 224 -3.31 2.65 -6.85
CA GLN A 224 -2.45 2.04 -7.85
C GLN A 224 -3.15 0.80 -8.43
N TRP A 225 -3.45 -0.22 -7.64
CA TRP A 225 -3.93 -1.51 -8.15
C TRP A 225 -5.43 -1.56 -8.49
N ASN A 226 -6.23 -0.61 -8.02
CA ASN A 226 -7.66 -0.51 -8.38
C ASN A 226 -7.89 0.33 -9.66
N THR A 227 -6.98 0.23 -10.65
CA THR A 227 -7.02 1.05 -11.87
C THR A 227 -6.90 0.22 -13.14
N ASN A 228 -7.54 0.70 -14.21
CA ASN A 228 -7.63 0.01 -15.49
C ASN A 228 -6.48 0.37 -16.44
N LEU A 229 -5.92 1.57 -16.28
CA LEU A 229 -4.87 2.11 -17.13
C LEU A 229 -3.82 2.76 -16.23
N GLU A 230 -2.59 2.29 -16.37
CA GLU A 230 -1.39 2.91 -15.84
C GLU A 230 -0.67 3.59 -17.00
N VAL A 231 -0.49 4.90 -16.93
CA VAL A 231 0.28 5.65 -17.92
C VAL A 231 1.26 6.57 -17.21
N GLY A 232 2.52 6.14 -17.11
CA GLY A 232 3.57 6.95 -16.49
C GLY A 232 3.34 7.29 -15.03
N GLY A 233 2.71 6.39 -14.28
CA GLY A 233 2.35 6.63 -12.88
C GLY A 233 1.04 7.33 -12.63
N ILE A 234 0.27 7.61 -13.69
CA ILE A 234 -1.12 8.02 -13.58
C ILE A 234 -2.00 6.79 -13.68
N TYR A 235 -2.83 6.63 -12.68
CA TYR A 235 -3.75 5.51 -12.54
C TYR A 235 -5.19 5.98 -12.78
N TYR A 236 -5.89 5.36 -13.75
CA TYR A 236 -7.29 5.66 -14.04
C TYR A 236 -8.23 4.64 -13.39
N PRO A 237 -9.19 5.09 -12.57
CA PRO A 237 -10.00 4.21 -11.73
C PRO A 237 -10.90 3.31 -12.57
N ARG A 238 -11.12 2.09 -12.09
CA ARG A 238 -12.12 1.19 -12.65
C ARG A 238 -13.52 1.72 -12.35
N GLN A 239 -14.29 2.07 -13.38
CA GLN A 239 -15.59 2.76 -13.24
C GLN A 239 -16.74 1.91 -12.68
N LYS A 240 -16.59 0.59 -12.43
CA LYS A 240 -17.66 -0.25 -11.88
C LYS A 240 -17.22 -1.02 -10.62
N GLY A 241 -17.96 -0.83 -9.52
CA GLY A 241 -18.07 -1.75 -8.37
C GLY A 241 -16.97 -1.75 -7.30
N ASN A 242 -15.82 -1.12 -7.53
CA ASN A 242 -14.70 -1.19 -6.58
C ASN A 242 -14.63 -0.01 -5.59
N VAL A 243 -13.70 -0.12 -4.62
CA VAL A 243 -13.39 0.89 -3.58
C VAL A 243 -13.50 2.27 -4.20
N ARG A 244 -14.46 3.08 -3.72
CA ARG A 244 -14.91 4.31 -4.38
C ARG A 244 -13.79 5.36 -4.40
N TRP A 245 -12.89 5.24 -5.37
CA TRP A 245 -11.96 6.26 -5.82
C TRP A 245 -12.62 6.96 -6.99
N LYS A 246 -13.52 7.89 -6.69
CA LYS A 246 -13.91 8.88 -7.69
C LYS A 246 -13.89 10.26 -7.05
N ARG A 247 -12.95 11.05 -7.57
CA ARG A 247 -13.03 12.52 -7.61
C ARG A 247 -14.17 12.83 -8.57
N ASP A 248 -15.40 12.72 -8.07
CA ASP A 248 -16.44 13.66 -8.45
C ASP A 248 -16.33 14.79 -7.43
#